data_AF-X1JY00-F1
#
_entry.id   AF-X1JY00-F1
#
_cell.length_a   1.000
_cell.length_b   1.000
_cell.length_c   1.000
_cell.angle_alpha   90.00
_cell.angle_beta   90.00
_cell.angle_gamma   90.00
#
_symmetry.space_group_name_H-M   'P 1'
#
loop_
_entity.id
_entity.type
_entity.pdbx_description
1 polymer ?
#
loop_
_entity_poly.entity_id
_entity_poly.type
_entity_poly.pdbx_seq_one_letter_code
_entity_poly.pdbx_strand_id
1 'polypeptide(L)' 'IDDEIGKKVTYAFSEKEGYLTSCPTNVGTGLRASVMLHLPALVMLNRVNDVLKAISKIGYVV' A
#
# COMPACT_ATOMS: atom_id res chain seq x y z
N ILE A 1 -5.22 14.65 -10.33
CA ILE A 1 -4.27 14.17 -11.37
C ILE A 1 -4.85 12.94 -12.06
N ASP A 2 -5.17 11.88 -11.31
CA ASP A 2 -5.79 10.67 -11.86
C ASP A 2 -7.03 10.96 -12.72
N ASP A 3 -8.00 11.72 -12.19
CA ASP A 3 -9.20 12.11 -12.93
C ASP A 3 -8.90 12.87 -14.24
N GLU A 4 -7.86 13.71 -14.25
CA GLU A 4 -7.48 14.48 -15.44
C GLU A 4 -6.84 13.61 -16.53
N ILE A 5 -6.16 12.53 -16.13
CA ILE A 5 -5.62 11.54 -17.06
C ILE A 5 -6.74 10.64 -17.56
N GLY A 6 -7.63 10.17 -16.67
CA GLY A 6 -8.78 9.31 -17.01
C GLY A 6 -9.77 9.95 -17.99
N LYS A 7 -9.82 11.29 -18.08
CA LYS A 7 -10.58 11.99 -19.13
C LYS A 7 -9.99 11.80 -20.54
N LYS A 8 -8.70 11.47 -20.66
CA LYS A 8 -7.98 11.37 -21.94
C LYS A 8 -7.68 9.94 -22.36
N VAL A 9 -7.67 8.99 -21.42
CA VAL A 9 -7.39 7.58 -21.67
C VAL A 9 -8.34 6.69 -20.89
N THR A 10 -8.63 5.51 -21.43
CA THR A 10 -9.43 4.50 -20.75
C THR A 10 -8.51 3.57 -19.96
N TYR A 11 -8.70 3.50 -18.64
CA TYR A 11 -7.99 2.54 -17.80
C TYR A 11 -8.52 1.12 -17.99
N ALA A 12 -7.63 0.14 -17.91
CA ALA A 12 -8.02 -1.26 -17.85
C ALA A 12 -8.72 -1.51 -16.50
N PHE A 13 -10.03 -1.75 -16.54
CA PHE A 13 -10.87 -1.90 -15.36
C PHE A 13 -11.82 -3.08 -15.52
N SER A 14 -12.03 -3.80 -14.42
CA SER A 14 -13.01 -4.88 -14.29
C SER A 14 -13.95 -4.56 -13.13
N GLU A 15 -15.25 -4.75 -13.30
CA GLU A 15 -16.22 -4.53 -12.21
C GLU A 15 -15.94 -5.41 -10.98
N LYS A 16 -15.40 -6.61 -11.20
CA LYS A 16 -15.10 -7.57 -10.13
C LYS A 16 -13.74 -7.32 -9.49
N GLU A 17 -12.74 -6.97 -10.29
CA GLU A 17 -11.33 -6.96 -9.85
C GLU A 17 -10.73 -5.54 -9.73
N GLY A 18 -11.46 -4.50 -10.13
CA GLY A 18 -11.02 -3.11 -10.10
C GLY A 18 -10.03 -2.75 -11.24
N TYR A 19 -9.10 -1.83 -10.96
CA TYR A 19 -8.04 -1.44 -11.88
C TYR A 19 -7.06 -2.58 -12.09
N LEU A 20 -6.90 -2.98 -13.35
CA LEU A 20 -6.08 -4.09 -13.77
C LEU A 20 -4.64 -3.65 -13.99
N THR A 21 -3.69 -4.50 -13.59
CA THR A 21 -2.26 -4.23 -13.68
C THR A 21 -1.48 -5.53 -13.71
N SER A 22 -0.29 -5.51 -14.31
CA SER A 22 0.57 -6.69 -14.42
C SER A 22 1.17 -7.12 -13.08
N CYS A 23 1.27 -6.21 -12.09
CA CYS A 23 1.76 -6.53 -10.76
C CYS A 23 0.58 -6.90 -9.84
N PRO A 24 0.45 -8.17 -9.40
CA PRO A 24 -0.74 -8.61 -8.67
C PRO A 24 -1.03 -7.83 -7.37
N THR A 25 0.01 -7.29 -6.72
CA THR A 25 -0.15 -6.53 -5.46
C THR A 25 -0.80 -5.17 -5.63
N ASN A 26 -0.98 -4.71 -6.88
CA ASN A 26 -1.58 -3.42 -7.20
C ASN A 26 -2.99 -3.55 -7.81
N VAL A 27 -3.52 -4.77 -8.01
CA VAL A 27 -4.89 -4.97 -8.53
C VAL A 27 -5.92 -4.44 -7.53
N GLY A 28 -7.04 -3.93 -8.05
CA GLY A 28 -8.10 -3.33 -7.24
C GLY A 28 -8.06 -1.82 -7.32
N THR A 29 -7.48 -1.14 -6.32
CA THR A 29 -7.41 0.32 -6.31
C THR A 29 -6.22 0.88 -7.08
N GLY A 30 -5.18 0.09 -7.36
CA GLY A 30 -3.91 0.60 -7.87
C GLY A 30 -3.11 1.42 -6.86
N LEU A 31 -3.59 1.57 -5.62
CA LEU A 31 -3.03 2.48 -4.63
C LEU A 31 -2.01 1.78 -3.73
N ARG A 32 -0.86 2.43 -3.55
CA ARG A 32 0.08 2.11 -2.46
C ARG A 32 0.36 3.37 -1.65
N ALA A 33 -0.06 3.37 -0.40
CA ALA A 33 0.29 4.40 0.57
C ALA A 33 1.45 3.91 1.44
N SER A 34 2.46 4.76 1.65
CA SER A 34 3.62 4.43 2.48
C SER A 34 4.09 5.64 3.26
N VAL A 35 4.59 5.40 4.47
CA VAL A 35 5.30 6.38 5.29
C VAL A 35 6.66 5.84 5.67
N MET A 36 7.65 6.72 5.75
CA MET A 36 8.98 6.39 6.29
C MET A 36 9.08 6.95 7.70
N LEU A 37 9.43 6.10 8.67
CA LEU A 37 9.48 6.46 10.08
C LEU A 37 10.88 6.23 10.65
N HIS A 38 11.35 7.19 11.43
CA HIS A 38 12.61 7.08 12.18
C HIS A 38 12.29 6.65 13.62
N LEU A 39 12.63 5.41 13.99
CA LEU A 39 12.19 4.75 15.23
C LEU A 39 13.34 4.29 16.15
N PRO A 40 14.34 5.15 16.47
CA PRO A 40 15.55 4.74 17.19
C PRO A 40 15.26 4.23 18.60
N ALA A 41 14.31 4.85 19.31
CA ALA A 41 13.95 4.43 20.67
C ALA A 41 13.37 3.00 20.70
N LEU A 42 12.56 2.62 19.70
CA LEU A 42 12.02 1.26 19.61
C LEU A 42 13.13 0.23 19.33
N VAL A 43 14.16 0.61 18.57
CA VAL A 43 15.33 -0.23 18.32
C VAL A 43 16.15 -0.37 19.61
N MET A 44 16.46 0.74 20.27
CA MET A 44 17.22 0.77 21.53
C MET A 44 16.55 -0.03 22.64
N LEU A 45 15.21 -0.03 22.70
CA LEU A 45 14.43 -0.79 23.67
C LEU A 45 14.18 -2.25 23.23
N ASN A 46 14.68 -2.67 22.06
CA ASN A 46 14.45 -3.99 21.46
C ASN A 46 12.95 -4.33 21.28
N ARG A 47 12.10 -3.32 21.01
CA ARG A 47 10.64 -3.45 20.85
C ARG A 47 10.17 -3.37 19.40
N VAL A 48 11.06 -3.07 18.45
CA VAL A 48 10.70 -2.97 17.02
C VAL A 48 9.95 -4.21 16.55
N ASN A 49 10.46 -5.41 16.80
CA ASN A 49 9.84 -6.64 16.29
C ASN A 49 8.41 -6.86 16.79
N ASP A 50 8.09 -6.46 18.03
CA ASP A 50 6.75 -6.57 18.58
C ASP A 50 5.78 -5.63 17.87
N VAL A 51 6.23 -4.39 17.63
CA VAL A 51 5.46 -3.37 16.92
C VAL A 51 5.25 -3.77 15.46
N LEU A 52 6.28 -4.25 14.78
CA LEU A 52 6.18 -4.72 13.39
C LEU A 52 5.15 -5.85 13.26
N LYS A 53 5.21 -6.86 14.15
CA LYS A 53 4.25 -7.97 14.17
C LYS A 53 2.81 -7.48 14.41
N ALA A 54 2.61 -6.50 15.29
CA ALA A 54 1.30 -5.92 15.54
C ALA A 54 0.75 -5.19 14.31
N ILE A 55 1.59 -4.42 13.62
CA ILE A 55 1.22 -3.70 12.39
C ILE A 55 0.88 -4.67 11.25
N SER A 56 1.63 -5.78 11.11
CA SER A 56 1.31 -6.81 10.12
C SER A 56 -0.04 -7.49 10.37
N LYS A 57 -0.42 -7.71 11.63
CA LYS A 57 -1.71 -8.34 11.98
C LYS A 57 -2.93 -7.50 11.58
N ILE A 58 -2.78 -6.19 11.50
CA ILE A 58 -3.86 -5.26 11.11
C ILE A 58 -3.86 -4.95 9.61
N GLY A 59 -3.05 -5.66 8.81
CA GLY A 59 -3.11 -5.61 7.34
C GLY A 59 -2.13 -4.65 6.67
N TYR A 60 -1.23 -4.02 7.42
CA TYR A 60 -0.15 -3.21 6.84
C TYR A 60 1.09 -4.05 6.59
N VAL A 61 1.90 -3.61 5.62
CA VAL A 61 3.21 -4.18 5.34
C VAL A 61 4.27 -3.25 5.91
N VAL A 62 5.24 -3.81 6.63
CA VAL A 62 6.38 -3.07 7.20
C VAL A 62 7.69 -3.71 6.78
#